data_AF-A0A7V8Z0R5-F1
#
_entry.id   AF-A0A7V8Z0R5-F1
#
_cell.length_a   1.000
_cell.length_b   1.000
_cell.length_c   1.000
_cell.angle_alpha   90.00
_cell.angle_beta   90.00
_cell.angle_gamma   90.00
#
_symmetry.space_group_name_H-M   'P 1'
#
loop_
_entity.id
_entity.type
_entity.pdbx_description
1 polymer ?
#
loop_
_entity_poly.entity_id
_entity_poly.type
_entity_poly.pdbx_seq_one_letter_code
_entity_poly.pdbx_strand_id
1 'polypeptide(L)'
;MIRPNIQAKVLEFTSASKANQRYASFDYCYNYFLTTEDLKKDIEKSCLTLGFYLASWGMFRGSSFLLQKSAKHLEPTIDYISSLDRSVWKIDVDDYSEQNIDTIIHIYNEIRGPFNRRSQS
;
A
#
# COMPACT_ATOMS: atom_id res chain seq x y z
N MET A 1 0.82 28.05 -25.67
CA MET A 1 1.12 27.20 -24.50
C MET A 1 1.29 25.77 -25.00
N ILE A 2 2.52 25.29 -25.15
CA ILE A 2 2.79 23.93 -25.67
C ILE A 2 2.47 22.97 -24.53
N ARG A 3 1.43 22.14 -24.68
CA ARG A 3 1.15 21.06 -23.72
C ARG A 3 2.31 20.07 -23.84
N PRO A 4 3.07 19.79 -22.77
CA PRO A 4 4.10 18.76 -22.82
C PRO A 4 3.45 17.45 -23.24
N ASN A 5 4.07 16.75 -24.19
CA ASN A 5 3.61 15.43 -24.60
C ASN A 5 3.76 14.49 -23.39
N ILE A 6 2.64 14.17 -22.76
CA ILE A 6 2.57 13.35 -21.54
C ILE A 6 3.24 12.00 -21.80
N GLN A 7 3.06 11.41 -22.99
CA GLN A 7 3.71 10.15 -23.34
C GLN A 7 5.22 10.27 -23.33
N ALA A 8 5.79 11.36 -23.86
CA ALA A 8 7.24 11.56 -23.85
C ALA A 8 7.79 11.68 -22.43
N LYS A 9 7.06 12.36 -21.52
CA LYS A 9 7.45 12.47 -20.10
C LYS A 9 7.32 11.16 -19.35
N VAL A 10 6.27 10.38 -19.63
CA VAL A 10 6.11 9.03 -19.08
C VAL A 10 7.22 8.10 -19.57
N LEU A 11 7.60 8.18 -20.85
CA LEU A 11 8.69 7.37 -21.43
C LEU A 11 10.04 7.70 -20.79
N GLU A 12 10.34 9.00 -20.64
CA GLU A 12 11.55 9.48 -19.97
C GLU A 12 11.63 8.94 -18.53
N PHE A 13 10.53 9.07 -17.77
CA PHE A 13 10.46 8.59 -16.39
C PHE A 13 10.59 7.06 -16.28
N THR A 14 9.87 6.30 -17.12
CA THR A 14 9.91 4.84 -17.10
C THR A 14 11.26 4.29 -17.52
N SER A 15 11.94 4.90 -18.51
CA SER A 15 13.29 4.50 -18.94
C SER A 15 14.37 4.75 -17.88
N ALA A 16 14.16 5.72 -16.99
CA ALA A 16 15.08 6.06 -15.90
C ALA A 16 14.79 5.30 -14.59
N SER A 17 13.66 4.60 -14.52
CA SER A 17 13.26 3.80 -13.35
C SER A 17 14.19 2.60 -13.18
N LYS A 18 14.69 2.39 -11.96
CA LYS A 18 15.54 1.24 -11.62
C LYS A 18 14.94 0.47 -10.47
N ALA A 19 15.10 -0.85 -10.50
CA ALA A 19 14.60 -1.77 -9.47
C ALA A 19 15.06 -1.44 -8.04
N ASN A 20 16.21 -0.77 -7.87
CA ASN A 20 16.75 -0.39 -6.57
C ASN A 20 16.36 1.03 -6.12
N GLN A 21 15.53 1.76 -6.88
CA GLN A 21 15.09 3.10 -6.51
C GLN A 21 13.91 3.05 -5.54
N ARG A 22 13.75 4.14 -4.78
CA ARG A 22 12.68 4.32 -3.80
C ARG A 22 11.28 4.03 -4.35
N TYR A 23 10.98 4.45 -5.58
CA TYR A 23 9.65 4.27 -6.18
C TYR A 23 9.32 2.80 -6.46
N ALA A 24 10.31 1.96 -6.75
CA ALA A 24 10.12 0.52 -6.96
C ALA A 24 9.62 -0.20 -5.70
N SER A 25 9.78 0.39 -4.50
CA SER A 25 9.20 -0.17 -3.27
C SER A 25 7.68 -0.31 -3.33
N PHE A 26 6.99 0.56 -4.07
CA PHE A 26 5.57 0.42 -4.33
C PHE A 26 5.29 -0.84 -5.15
N ASP A 27 5.99 -1.02 -6.27
CA ASP A 27 5.80 -2.17 -7.17
C ASP A 27 6.05 -3.49 -6.45
N TYR A 28 7.12 -3.60 -5.64
CA TYR A 28 7.39 -4.80 -4.86
C TYR A 28 6.28 -5.09 -3.85
N CYS A 29 5.80 -4.07 -3.14
CA CYS A 29 4.71 -4.22 -2.19
C CYS A 29 3.43 -4.61 -2.89
N TYR A 30 2.99 -3.83 -3.87
CA TYR A 30 1.78 -4.07 -4.65
C TYR A 30 1.76 -5.47 -5.27
N ASN A 31 2.82 -5.86 -5.99
CA ASN A 31 2.89 -7.18 -6.62
C ASN A 31 2.86 -8.32 -5.61
N TYR A 32 3.51 -8.17 -4.46
CA TYR A 32 3.45 -9.17 -3.39
C TYR A 32 2.02 -9.39 -2.90
N PHE A 33 1.28 -8.31 -2.60
CA PHE A 33 -0.09 -8.40 -2.10
C PHE A 33 -1.10 -8.88 -3.15
N LEU A 34 -0.89 -8.48 -4.42
CA LEU A 34 -1.73 -8.89 -5.54
C LEU A 34 -1.58 -10.38 -5.85
N THR A 35 -0.35 -10.91 -5.83
CA THR A 35 -0.05 -12.28 -6.27
C THR A 35 -0.08 -13.33 -5.16
N THR A 36 0.03 -12.93 -3.90
CA THR A 36 -0.02 -13.86 -2.77
C THR A 36 -1.45 -14.21 -2.44
N GLU A 37 -1.87 -15.46 -2.65
CA GLU A 37 -3.24 -15.93 -2.38
C GLU A 37 -3.61 -15.91 -0.89
N ASP A 38 -2.70 -16.37 -0.03
CA ASP A 38 -2.86 -16.42 1.43
C ASP A 38 -1.75 -15.58 2.10
N LEU A 39 -2.11 -14.36 2.49
CA LEU A 39 -1.21 -13.43 3.17
C LEU A 39 -0.87 -13.85 4.61
N LYS A 40 -1.64 -14.77 5.19
CA LYS A 40 -1.48 -15.25 6.56
C LYS A 40 -0.57 -16.45 6.67
N LYS A 41 -0.35 -17.18 5.56
CA LYS A 41 0.61 -18.29 5.48
C LYS A 41 2.00 -17.91 5.97
N ASP A 42 2.42 -16.68 5.67
CA ASP A 42 3.66 -16.09 6.17
C ASP A 42 3.38 -14.63 6.58
N ILE A 43 2.71 -14.49 7.72
CA ILE A 43 2.27 -13.20 8.25
C ILE A 43 3.45 -12.26 8.52
N GLU A 44 4.61 -12.80 8.92
CA GLU A 44 5.82 -12.01 9.18
C GLU A 44 6.33 -11.39 7.89
N LYS A 45 6.43 -12.16 6.81
CA LYS A 45 6.79 -11.63 5.49
C LYS A 45 5.79 -10.58 5.00
N SER A 46 4.49 -10.79 5.19
CA SER A 46 3.47 -9.80 4.84
C SER A 46 3.67 -8.48 5.58
N CYS A 47 3.92 -8.55 6.89
CA CYS A 47 4.20 -7.38 7.72
C CYS A 47 5.50 -6.69 7.29
N LEU A 48 6.56 -7.45 7.02
CA LEU A 48 7.85 -6.90 6.61
C LEU A 48 7.78 -6.22 5.23
N THR A 49 7.06 -6.81 4.26
CA THR A 49 6.84 -6.19 2.94
C THR A 49 6.13 -4.84 3.08
N LEU A 50 5.02 -4.79 3.81
CA LEU A 50 4.29 -3.54 4.05
C LEU A 50 5.14 -2.54 4.84
N GLY A 51 5.83 -3.00 5.89
CA GLY A 51 6.70 -2.16 6.72
C GLY A 51 7.84 -1.54 5.92
N PHE A 52 8.46 -2.29 5.01
CA PHE A 52 9.54 -1.80 4.16
C PHE A 52 9.06 -0.73 3.18
N TYR A 53 7.87 -0.91 2.58
CA TYR A 53 7.23 0.12 1.78
C TYR A 53 7.00 1.38 2.61
N LEU A 54 6.31 1.28 3.75
CA LEU A 54 6.05 2.43 4.63
C LEU A 54 7.35 3.14 5.07
N ALA A 55 8.41 2.40 5.38
CA ALA A 55 9.72 2.95 5.72
C ALA A 55 10.34 3.73 4.55
N SER A 56 10.29 3.16 3.34
CA SER A 56 10.76 3.80 2.10
C SER A 56 10.02 5.10 1.80
N TRP A 57 8.79 5.25 2.28
CA TRP A 57 8.00 6.49 2.16
C TRP A 57 8.12 7.44 3.34
N GLY A 58 8.97 7.10 4.33
CA GLY A 58 9.27 7.95 5.46
C GLY A 58 8.20 7.93 6.56
N MET A 59 7.46 6.82 6.69
CA MET A 59 6.50 6.64 7.78
C MET A 59 7.17 6.21 9.10
N PHE A 60 8.42 5.73 9.04
CA PHE A 60 9.26 5.33 10.19
C PHE A 60 10.32 6.37 10.56
N ARG A 61 10.09 7.67 10.29
CA ARG A 61 11.02 8.75 10.63
C ARG A 61 10.40 9.77 11.59
N GLY A 62 11.24 10.52 12.28
CA GLY A 62 10.81 11.57 13.22
C GLY A 62 10.04 11.00 14.42
N SER A 63 9.13 11.78 14.97
CA SER A 63 8.24 11.39 16.08
C SER A 63 7.00 10.58 15.64
N SER A 64 7.10 9.86 14.52
CA SER A 64 6.03 8.97 14.06
C SER A 64 5.80 7.85 15.07
N PHE A 65 4.53 7.58 15.41
CA PHE A 65 4.19 6.52 16.36
C PHE A 65 4.69 5.15 15.87
N LEU A 66 4.78 4.94 14.55
CA LEU A 66 5.26 3.68 13.94
C LEU A 66 6.72 3.37 14.29
N LEU A 67 7.54 4.39 14.57
CA LEU A 67 8.94 4.19 14.95
C LEU A 67 9.08 3.40 16.26
N GLN A 68 8.07 3.47 17.13
CA GLN A 68 8.06 2.79 18.43
C GLN A 68 7.38 1.41 18.38
N LYS A 69 7.10 0.89 17.18
CA LYS A 69 6.35 -0.35 16.99
C LYS A 69 7.15 -1.34 16.16
N SER A 70 7.10 -2.62 16.53
CA SER A 70 7.67 -3.70 15.72
C SER A 70 6.75 -4.04 14.54
N ALA A 71 7.26 -4.83 13.58
CA ALA A 71 6.48 -5.30 12.42
C ALA A 71 5.16 -5.98 12.82
N LYS A 72 5.10 -6.60 14.01
CA LYS A 72 3.87 -7.19 14.57
C LYS A 72 2.71 -6.19 14.69
N HIS A 73 2.99 -4.90 14.79
CA HIS A 73 1.95 -3.87 14.81
C HIS A 73 1.12 -3.83 13.52
N LEU A 74 1.68 -4.30 12.40
CA LEU A 74 1.01 -4.35 11.10
C LEU A 74 0.11 -5.59 10.94
N GLU A 75 0.27 -6.61 11.78
CA GLU A 75 -0.48 -7.87 11.72
C GLU A 75 -2.01 -7.68 11.62
N PRO A 76 -2.67 -6.81 12.41
CA PRO A 76 -4.11 -6.57 12.29
C PRO A 76 -4.51 -5.96 10.94
N THR A 77 -3.61 -5.17 10.32
CA THR A 77 -3.83 -4.62 8.98
C THR A 77 -3.74 -5.73 7.93
N ILE A 78 -2.77 -6.64 8.06
CA ILE A 78 -2.64 -7.80 7.17
C ILE A 78 -3.83 -8.72 7.31
N ASP A 79 -4.29 -8.99 8.54
CA ASP A 79 -5.47 -9.81 8.81
C ASP A 79 -6.73 -9.24 8.15
N TYR A 80 -6.94 -7.93 8.28
CA TYR A 80 -8.07 -7.24 7.63
C TYR A 80 -7.96 -7.30 6.10
N ILE A 81 -6.80 -6.97 5.54
CA ILE A 81 -6.58 -7.02 4.09
C ILE A 81 -6.79 -8.44 3.55
N SER A 82 -6.37 -9.47 4.30
CA SER A 82 -6.53 -10.87 3.92
C SER A 82 -7.96 -11.39 4.01
N SER A 83 -8.86 -10.69 4.71
CA SER A 83 -10.28 -11.08 4.80
C SER A 83 -11.14 -10.46 3.70
N LEU A 84 -10.61 -9.49 2.95
CA LEU A 84 -11.30 -8.86 1.84
C LEU A 84 -11.51 -9.83 0.68
N ASP A 85 -12.64 -9.69 0.00
CA ASP A 85 -12.92 -10.43 -1.22
C ASP A 85 -11.89 -10.09 -2.31
N ARG A 86 -11.47 -11.09 -3.08
CA ARG A 86 -10.46 -10.90 -4.14
C ARG A 86 -10.92 -9.97 -5.26
N SER A 87 -12.23 -9.76 -5.42
CA SER A 87 -12.80 -8.79 -6.36
C SER A 87 -12.34 -7.35 -6.09
N VAL A 88 -12.10 -6.98 -4.82
CA VAL A 88 -11.61 -5.64 -4.44
C VAL A 88 -10.27 -5.31 -5.08
N TRP A 89 -9.40 -6.31 -5.21
CA TRP A 89 -8.06 -6.15 -5.80
C TRP A 89 -8.08 -5.93 -7.31
N LYS A 90 -9.22 -6.21 -7.94
CA LYS A 90 -9.43 -6.07 -9.38
C LYS A 90 -10.01 -4.70 -9.76
N ILE A 91 -10.36 -3.86 -8.78
CA ILE A 91 -10.82 -2.50 -9.05
C ILE A 91 -9.63 -1.71 -9.61
N ASP A 92 -9.68 -1.39 -10.89
CA ASP A 92 -8.70 -0.55 -11.57
C ASP A 92 -9.29 0.84 -11.89
N VAL A 93 -8.47 1.77 -12.36
CA VAL A 93 -8.83 3.16 -12.66
C VAL A 93 -10.02 3.26 -13.61
N ASP A 94 -10.11 2.35 -14.59
CA ASP A 94 -11.22 2.31 -15.55
C ASP A 94 -12.55 1.87 -14.92
N ASP A 95 -12.50 1.27 -13.72
CA ASP A 95 -13.65 0.72 -12.97
C ASP A 95 -14.09 1.63 -11.80
N TYR A 96 -13.71 2.91 -11.78
CA TYR A 96 -14.09 3.84 -10.71
C TYR A 96 -15.56 4.31 -10.81
N SER A 97 -16.48 3.37 -10.63
CA SER A 97 -17.91 3.64 -10.40
C SER A 97 -18.15 4.18 -8.98
N GLU A 98 -19.31 4.82 -8.74
CA GLU A 98 -19.70 5.29 -7.39
C GLU A 98 -19.59 4.16 -6.35
N GLN A 99 -20.06 2.96 -6.68
CA GLN A 99 -19.99 1.79 -5.80
C GLN A 99 -18.55 1.37 -5.47
N ASN A 100 -17.66 1.38 -6.46
CA ASN A 100 -16.25 1.00 -6.25
C ASN A 100 -15.50 2.07 -5.45
N ILE A 101 -15.80 3.34 -5.69
CA ILE A 101 -15.26 4.45 -4.90
C ILE A 101 -15.70 4.31 -3.44
N ASP A 102 -16.98 4.06 -3.18
CA ASP A 102 -17.51 3.85 -1.82
C ASP A 102 -16.86 2.64 -1.14
N THR A 103 -16.62 1.56 -1.89
CA THR A 103 -15.92 0.37 -1.40
C THR A 103 -14.49 0.71 -0.98
N ILE A 104 -13.73 1.44 -1.81
CA ILE A 104 -12.36 1.87 -1.51
C ILE A 104 -12.34 2.78 -0.26
N ILE A 105 -13.27 3.74 -0.18
CA ILE A 105 -13.38 4.67 0.95
C ILE A 105 -13.70 3.89 2.24
N HIS A 106 -14.61 2.92 2.17
CA HIS A 106 -14.94 2.07 3.30
C HIS A 106 -13.72 1.29 3.81
N ILE A 107 -12.98 0.63 2.91
CA ILE A 107 -11.76 -0.10 3.24
C ILE A 107 -10.71 0.81 3.88
N TYR A 108 -10.50 2.00 3.34
CA TYR A 108 -9.60 2.99 3.93
C TYR A 108 -10.01 3.35 5.36
N ASN A 109 -11.30 3.55 5.61
CA ASN A 109 -11.81 3.89 6.94
C ASN A 109 -11.63 2.74 7.94
N GLU A 110 -11.85 1.49 7.51
CA GLU A 110 -11.62 0.30 8.33
C GLU A 110 -10.13 0.10 8.67
N ILE A 111 -9.21 0.37 7.73
CA ILE A 111 -7.78 0.34 8.01
C ILE A 111 -7.39 1.47 8.97
N ARG A 112 -7.92 2.69 8.76
CA ARG A 112 -7.60 3.87 9.58
C ARG A 112 -8.14 3.79 11.01
N GLY A 113 -9.33 3.21 11.20
CA GLY A 113 -10.02 3.18 12.49
C GLY A 113 -9.18 2.62 13.65
N PRO A 114 -8.52 1.46 13.50
CA PRO A 114 -7.59 0.90 14.47
C PRO A 114 -6.36 1.77 14.75
N PHE A 115 -5.82 2.47 13.74
CA PHE A 115 -4.67 3.36 13.92
C PHE A 115 -5.01 4.60 14.76
N ASN A 116 -6.21 5.17 14.60
CA ASN A 116 -6.66 6.33 15.37
C ASN A 116 -7.03 6.00 16.83
N ARG A 117 -7.39 4.75 17.14
CA ARG A 117 -7.75 4.33 18.51
C ARG A 117 -6.55 3.93 19.37
N ARG A 118 -5.43 3.55 18.74
CA ARG A 118 -4.21 3.08 19.44
C ARG A 118 -3.12 4.13 19.58
N SER A 119 -3.34 5.35 19.09
CA SER A 119 -2.46 6.52 19.29
C SER A 119 -2.75 7.29 20.59
N GLN A 120 -3.73 6.85 21.39
CA GLN A 120 -4.09 7.43 22.69
C GLN A 120 -3.79 6.51 23.89
N SER A 121 -3.06 5.41 23.70
CA SER A 121 -2.62 4.49 24.75
C SER A 121 -1.11 4.43 24.89
#